data_AF-A0A0C9T917-F1
#
_entry.id   AF-A0A0C9T917-F1
#
_cell.length_a   1.000
_cell.length_b   1.000
_cell.length_c   1.000
_cell.angle_alpha   90.00
_cell.angle_beta   90.00
_cell.angle_gamma   90.00
#
_symmetry.space_group_name_H-M   'P 1'
#
loop_
_entity.id
_entity.type
_entity.pdbx_description
1 polymer ?
#
loop_
_entity_poly.entity_id
_entity_poly.type
_entity_poly.pdbx_seq_one_letter_code
_entity_poly.pdbx_strand_id
1 'polypeptide(L)'
;MKVSSNEEAIELMNDSPYGLTASIWTSLNSEKKFHELATELETGTVLLNRFNIFRCDAVDSSLAWTGVKNSGRGVSCSELGYDQLTRPRSICVKVCEGSERKKTYGEGGDYE
;
A
#
# COMPACT_ATOMS: atom_id res chain seq x y z
N MET A 1 -4.10 0.11 -28.90
CA MET A 1 -5.24 0.88 -29.47
C MET A 1 -4.79 2.32 -29.58
N LYS A 2 -5.14 3.04 -30.66
CA LYS A 2 -4.87 4.49 -30.71
C LYS A 2 -6.04 5.20 -30.01
N VAL A 3 -5.70 6.13 -29.13
CA VAL A 3 -6.66 6.97 -28.40
C VAL A 3 -6.53 8.40 -28.87
N SER A 4 -7.62 9.14 -28.80
CA SER A 4 -7.72 10.52 -29.25
C SER A 4 -7.46 11.53 -28.13
N SER A 5 -7.65 11.15 -26.87
CA SER A 5 -7.34 11.96 -25.70
C SER A 5 -6.80 11.14 -24.52
N ASN A 6 -6.32 11.83 -23.50
CA ASN A 6 -5.82 11.20 -22.27
C ASN A 6 -6.97 10.60 -21.45
N GLU A 7 -8.13 11.26 -21.44
CA GLU A 7 -9.33 10.85 -20.73
C GLU A 7 -9.87 9.53 -21.31
N GLU A 8 -9.92 9.41 -22.65
CA GLU A 8 -10.29 8.16 -23.32
C GLU A 8 -9.30 7.04 -22.97
N ALA A 9 -8.01 7.36 -22.82
CA ALA A 9 -7.01 6.38 -22.40
C ALA A 9 -7.26 5.86 -20.98
N ILE A 10 -7.63 6.75 -20.05
CA ILE A 10 -7.94 6.39 -18.66
C ILE A 10 -9.20 5.52 -18.62
N GLU A 11 -10.26 5.90 -19.33
CA GLU A 11 -11.50 5.12 -19.38
C GLU A 11 -11.23 3.70 -19.88
N LEU A 12 -10.51 3.56 -20.99
CA LEU A 12 -10.15 2.25 -21.55
C LEU A 12 -9.23 1.43 -20.63
N MET A 13 -8.35 2.09 -19.87
CA MET A 13 -7.50 1.41 -18.89
C MET A 13 -8.30 0.94 -17.67
N ASN A 14 -9.30 1.71 -17.26
CA ASN A 14 -10.16 1.40 -16.11
C ASN A 14 -11.30 0.42 -16.46
N ASP A 15 -11.66 0.25 -17.73
CA ASP A 15 -12.69 -0.70 -18.21
C ASP A 15 -12.32 -2.19 -18.01
N SER A 16 -11.14 -2.47 -17.44
CA SER A 16 -10.77 -3.82 -17.04
C SER A 16 -11.32 -4.18 -15.65
N PRO A 17 -11.83 -5.41 -15.44
CA PRO A 17 -12.15 -5.91 -14.10
C PRO A 17 -10.90 -6.16 -13.24
N TYR A 18 -9.71 -6.03 -13.82
CA TYR A 18 -8.42 -6.19 -13.17
C TYR A 18 -7.69 -4.85 -13.08
N GLY A 19 -6.95 -4.64 -11.99
CA GLY A 19 -6.18 -3.42 -11.74
C GLY A 19 -4.90 -3.72 -10.96
N LEU A 20 -4.04 -4.61 -11.49
CA LEU A 20 -2.79 -4.95 -10.83
C LEU A 20 -1.74 -3.85 -11.05
N THR A 21 -1.28 -3.68 -12.30
CA THR A 21 -0.21 -2.74 -12.62
C THR A 21 -0.45 -1.99 -13.91
N ALA A 22 -0.13 -0.70 -13.92
CA ALA A 22 -0.14 0.16 -15.10
C ALA A 22 1.24 0.80 -15.32
N SER A 23 1.57 1.07 -16.58
CA SER A 23 2.79 1.80 -16.93
C SER A 23 2.45 2.92 -17.91
N ILE A 24 2.83 4.14 -17.54
CA ILE A 24 2.61 5.35 -18.33
C ILE A 24 3.96 5.81 -18.86
N TRP A 25 4.03 6.08 -20.17
CA TRP A 25 5.23 6.53 -20.83
C TRP A 25 5.08 7.99 -21.26
N THR A 26 5.91 8.87 -20.71
CA THR A 26 5.89 10.31 -20.95
C THR A 26 7.31 10.83 -21.18
N SER A 27 7.44 12.02 -21.77
CA SER A 27 8.73 12.71 -21.82
C SER A 27 9.18 13.14 -20.42
N LEU A 28 10.49 13.19 -20.16
CA LEU A 28 11.06 13.51 -18.84
C LEU A 28 10.56 14.84 -18.25
N ASN A 29 10.12 15.78 -19.08
CA ASN A 29 9.61 17.08 -18.66
C ASN A 29 8.11 17.06 -18.28
N SER A 30 7.44 15.92 -18.38
CA SER A 30 5.99 15.77 -18.18
C SER A 30 5.64 14.98 -16.91
N GLU A 31 6.49 15.02 -15.88
CA GLU A 31 6.25 14.32 -14.61
C GLU A 31 4.92 14.73 -13.96
N LYS A 32 4.57 16.03 -14.00
CA LYS A 32 3.30 16.51 -13.45
C LYS A 32 2.09 15.82 -14.10
N LYS A 33 2.12 15.65 -15.42
CA LYS A 33 1.05 14.94 -16.16
C LYS A 33 0.98 13.47 -15.75
N PHE A 34 2.12 12.85 -15.46
CA PHE A 34 2.12 11.49 -14.94
C PHE A 34 1.39 11.38 -13.60
N HIS A 35 1.68 12.27 -12.66
CA HIS A 35 1.01 12.25 -11.34
C HIS A 35 -0.50 12.46 -11.45
N GLU A 36 -0.94 13.35 -12.35
CA GLU A 36 -2.36 13.57 -12.66
C GLU A 36 -3.01 12.28 -13.18
N LEU A 37 -2.45 11.69 -14.25
CA LEU A 37 -2.96 10.45 -14.84
C LEU A 37 -2.91 9.25 -13.89
N ALA A 38 -1.86 9.15 -13.06
CA ALA A 38 -1.69 8.05 -12.12
C ALA A 38 -2.74 8.08 -11.00
N THR A 39 -3.24 9.27 -10.64
CA THR A 39 -4.27 9.43 -9.60
C THR A 39 -5.65 9.00 -10.10
N GLU A 40 -5.91 9.13 -11.40
CA GLU A 40 -7.19 8.75 -12.05
C GLU A 40 -7.28 7.25 -12.40
N LEU A 41 -6.15 6.55 -12.37
CA LEU A 41 -6.04 5.12 -12.67
C LEU A 41 -6.48 4.26 -11.49
N GLU A 42 -7.45 3.38 -11.73
CA GLU A 42 -7.87 2.36 -10.76
C GLU A 42 -6.93 1.15 -10.80
N THR A 43 -5.65 1.35 -10.46
CA THR A 43 -4.62 0.31 -10.45
C THR A 43 -3.75 0.39 -9.19
N GLY A 44 -3.30 -0.76 -8.68
CA GLY A 44 -2.56 -0.80 -7.42
C GLY A 44 -1.08 -0.38 -7.51
N THR A 45 -0.46 -0.47 -8.69
CA THR A 45 0.92 0.00 -8.88
C THR A 45 1.07 0.66 -10.25
N VAL A 46 1.39 1.95 -10.27
CA VAL A 46 1.59 2.74 -11.48
C VAL A 46 3.07 3.07 -11.64
N LEU A 47 3.62 2.85 -12.83
CA LEU A 47 5.03 3.07 -13.15
C LEU A 47 5.20 4.15 -14.21
N LEU A 48 6.09 5.11 -13.99
CA LEU A 48 6.49 6.10 -14.99
C LEU A 48 7.69 5.60 -15.78
N ASN A 49 7.59 5.61 -17.12
CA ASN A 49 8.69 5.32 -18.06
C ASN A 49 9.41 4.00 -17.79
N ARG A 50 8.71 3.06 -17.15
CA ARG A 50 9.22 1.76 -16.76
C ARG A 50 8.12 0.72 -16.92
N PHE A 51 8.13 0.03 -18.05
CA PHE A 51 7.41 -1.22 -18.22
C PHE A 51 8.28 -2.43 -17.87
N ASN A 52 9.61 -2.24 -17.75
CA ASN A 52 10.59 -3.33 -17.67
C ASN A 52 11.13 -3.62 -16.25
N ILE A 53 10.50 -3.09 -15.19
CA ILE A 53 10.69 -3.64 -13.83
C ILE A 53 9.92 -4.96 -13.65
N PHE A 54 9.09 -5.34 -14.63
CA PHE A 54 8.52 -6.67 -14.78
C PHE A 54 9.41 -7.66 -15.54
N ARG A 55 10.71 -7.39 -15.65
CA ARG A 55 11.66 -8.50 -15.75
C ARG A 55 11.59 -9.26 -14.42
N CYS A 56 11.41 -10.58 -14.51
CA CYS A 56 11.33 -11.55 -13.42
C CYS A 56 12.58 -11.57 -12.49
N ASP A 57 13.41 -10.53 -12.53
CA ASP A 57 14.77 -10.44 -12.03
C ASP A 57 15.03 -9.16 -11.20
N ALA A 58 14.12 -8.17 -11.14
CA ALA A 58 14.34 -6.92 -10.39
C ALA A 58 13.05 -6.29 -9.78
N VAL A 59 12.27 -7.08 -9.05
CA VAL A 59 11.25 -6.53 -8.16
C VAL A 59 11.97 -5.93 -6.94
N ASP A 60 11.91 -4.61 -6.80
CA ASP A 60 12.40 -3.97 -5.59
C ASP A 60 11.58 -4.47 -4.40
N SER A 61 12.23 -5.22 -3.50
CA SER A 61 11.56 -5.83 -2.35
C SER A 61 11.03 -4.81 -1.35
N SER A 62 11.45 -3.54 -1.44
CA SER A 62 10.94 -2.43 -0.64
C SER A 62 9.66 -1.81 -1.19
N LEU A 63 9.33 -2.03 -2.47
CA LEU A 63 8.17 -1.44 -3.12
C LEU A 63 6.90 -2.23 -2.78
N ALA A 64 5.89 -1.52 -2.27
CA ALA A 64 4.60 -2.09 -1.96
C ALA A 64 3.85 -2.40 -3.26
N TRP A 65 3.68 -3.68 -3.56
CA TRP A 65 2.95 -4.12 -4.73
C TRP A 65 1.53 -4.48 -4.32
N THR A 66 0.58 -3.70 -4.82
CA THR A 66 -0.84 -3.92 -4.54
C THR A 66 -1.62 -4.13 -5.83
N GLY A 67 -2.77 -4.78 -5.72
CA GLY A 67 -3.76 -4.86 -6.78
C GLY A 67 -5.09 -4.31 -6.27
N VAL A 68 -5.90 -3.81 -7.20
CA VAL A 68 -7.28 -3.39 -6.91
C VAL A 68 -8.27 -4.23 -7.72
N LYS A 69 -9.57 -4.08 -7.45
CA LYS A 69 -10.67 -4.84 -8.07
C LYS A 69 -10.54 -6.35 -7.82
N ASN A 70 -10.60 -7.14 -8.89
CA ASN A 70 -10.45 -8.60 -8.83
C ASN A 70 -8.97 -9.05 -8.90
N SER A 71 -8.01 -8.13 -8.94
CA SER A 71 -6.57 -8.48 -8.94
C SER A 71 -6.03 -8.88 -7.57
N GLY A 72 -6.85 -8.80 -6.52
CA GLY A 72 -6.50 -9.22 -5.17
C GLY A 72 -6.72 -8.10 -4.16
N ARG A 73 -6.65 -8.47 -2.88
CA ARG A 73 -6.66 -7.55 -1.76
C ARG A 73 -5.43 -7.81 -0.91
N GLY A 74 -4.79 -6.75 -0.45
CA GLY A 74 -3.56 -6.83 0.32
C GLY A 74 -2.35 -6.26 -0.43
N VAL A 75 -1.19 -6.42 0.16
CA VAL A 75 0.08 -5.91 -0.34
C VAL A 75 1.09 -7.04 -0.30
N SER A 76 1.80 -7.22 -1.40
CA SER A 76 2.96 -8.09 -1.49
C SER A 76 4.20 -7.21 -1.54
N CYS A 77 5.31 -7.72 -1.02
CA CYS A 77 6.56 -6.96 -0.84
C CYS A 77 6.41 -5.77 0.12
N SER A 78 7.50 -5.02 0.31
CA SER A 78 7.63 -3.96 1.32
C SER A 78 7.50 -4.45 2.76
N GLU A 79 7.82 -3.57 3.70
CA GLU A 79 7.61 -3.79 5.14
C GLU A 79 6.16 -4.19 5.43
N LEU A 80 5.21 -3.55 4.73
CA LEU A 80 3.78 -3.85 4.86
C LEU A 80 3.39 -5.28 4.48
N GLY A 81 4.07 -5.87 3.48
CA GLY A 81 3.84 -7.27 3.10
C GLY A 81 4.49 -8.24 4.09
N TYR A 82 5.69 -7.89 4.60
CA TYR A 82 6.37 -8.71 5.61
C TYR A 82 5.65 -8.69 6.96
N ASP A 83 5.08 -7.56 7.35
CA ASP A 83 4.30 -7.43 8.58
C ASP A 83 3.12 -8.40 8.62
N GLN A 84 2.47 -8.67 7.48
CA GLN A 84 1.38 -9.65 7.38
C GLN A 84 1.82 -11.09 7.64
N LEU A 85 3.12 -11.39 7.49
CA LEU A 85 3.70 -12.71 7.78
C LEU A 85 4.08 -12.86 9.26
N THR A 86 4.14 -11.75 10.00
CA THR A 86 4.45 -11.75 11.43
C THR A 86 3.19 -11.67 12.26
N ARG A 87 3.21 -12.24 13.47
CA ARG A 87 2.11 -12.11 14.43
C ARG A 87 2.58 -11.27 15.60
N PRO A 88 2.06 -10.04 15.79
CA PRO A 88 2.47 -9.20 16.91
C PRO A 88 2.13 -9.89 18.22
N ARG A 89 3.10 -9.90 19.14
CA ARG A 89 2.95 -10.45 20.49
C ARG A 89 3.29 -9.36 21.49
N SER A 90 2.30 -8.95 22.28
CA SER A 90 2.51 -8.04 23.39
C SER A 90 2.73 -8.83 24.69
N ILE A 91 3.73 -8.42 25.46
CA ILE A 91 3.97 -8.94 26.81
C ILE A 91 3.97 -7.72 27.74
N CYS A 92 2.95 -7.63 28.60
CA CYS A 92 2.87 -6.59 29.63
C CYS A 92 3.27 -7.22 30.96
N VAL A 93 4.34 -6.72 31.58
CA VAL A 93 4.83 -7.20 32.87
C VAL A 93 4.75 -6.09 33.88
N LYS A 94 4.00 -6.31 34.96
CA LYS A 94 4.08 -5.48 36.17
C LYS A 94 5.10 -6.10 37.11
N VAL A 95 6.31 -5.54 37.15
CA VAL A 95 7.32 -5.94 38.12
C VAL A 95 6.99 -5.28 39.45
N CYS A 96 6.65 -6.08 40.47
CA CYS A 96 6.58 -5.63 41.85
C CYS A 96 7.85 -6.14 42.54
N GLU A 97 8.82 -5.26 42.78
CA GLU A 97 9.92 -5.60 43.68
C GLU A 97 9.38 -5.78 45.10
N GLY A 98 9.93 -6.76 45.81
CA GLY A 98 9.48 -7.17 47.13
C GLY A 98 9.64 -6.06 48.17
N SER A 99 8.61 -5.22 48.32
CA SER A 99 7.95 -4.90 49.59
C SER A 99 6.94 -3.77 49.36
N GLU A 100 5.75 -4.12 48.88
CA GLU A 100 4.47 -3.53 49.32
C GLU A 100 3.35 -4.18 48.50
N ARG A 101 2.76 -5.25 49.03
CA ARG A 101 1.37 -5.58 48.67
C ARG A 101 0.48 -4.47 49.24
N LYS A 102 0.37 -3.34 48.54
CA LYS A 102 -0.79 -2.45 48.72
C LYS A 102 -1.89 -2.91 47.77
N LYS A 103 -3.02 -3.20 48.43
CA LYS A 103 -4.24 -3.85 47.97
C LYS A 103 -4.65 -3.45 46.55
N THR A 104 -5.01 -4.46 45.76
CA THR A 104 -5.85 -4.31 44.58
C THR A 104 -7.20 -3.69 44.94
N TYR A 105 -7.65 -2.80 44.05
CA TYR A 105 -9.01 -2.28 43.83
C TYR A 105 -9.69 -1.60 45.02
N GLY A 106 -9.58 -0.27 45.04
CA GLY A 106 -10.56 0.63 45.65
C GLY A 106 -11.44 1.23 44.56
N GLU A 107 -12.74 1.14 44.78
CA GLU A 107 -13.83 1.83 44.09
C GLU A 107 -13.69 3.37 44.18
N GLY A 108 -14.41 4.08 43.30
CA GLY A 108 -14.59 5.56 43.29
C GLY A 108 -13.69 6.24 42.25
N GLY A 109 -14.22 6.90 41.21
CA GLY A 109 -14.72 8.28 41.30
C GLY A 109 -13.52 9.21 41.54
N ASP A 110 -13.07 10.07 40.63
CA ASP A 110 -13.84 11.07 39.92
C ASP A 110 -13.12 11.52 38.63
N TYR A 111 -13.94 11.95 37.67
CA TYR A 111 -13.57 12.74 36.50
C TYR A 111 -13.73 14.22 36.86
N GLU A 112 -12.63 14.96 36.82
CA GLU A 112 -12.60 16.40 36.50
C GLU A 112 -11.57 16.63 35.38
#